data_AF-A0A4U1BH14-F1
#
_entry.id   AF-A0A4U1BH14-F1
#
_cell.length_a   1.000
_cell.length_b   1.000
_cell.length_c   1.000
_cell.angle_alpha   90.00
_cell.angle_beta   90.00
_cell.angle_gamma   90.00
#
_symmetry.space_group_name_H-M   'P 1'
#
loop_
_entity.id
_entity.type
_entity.pdbx_description
1 polymer ?
#
loop_
_entity_poly.entity_id
_entity_poly.type
_entity_poly.pdbx_seq_one_letter_code
_entity_poly.pdbx_strand_id
1 'polypeptide(L)' 'YQRLLEAGKPKKVAIIACIRKMVVILNSMLRDGVEWDSNNSKI' A
#
# COMPACT_ATOMS: atom_id res chain seq x y z
N TYR A 1 -7.37 -3.76 1.94
CA TYR A 1 -8.24 -3.50 3.11
C TYR A 1 -9.17 -4.68 3.41
N GLN A 2 -10.12 -5.02 2.52
CA GLN A 2 -11.10 -6.10 2.75
C GLN A 2 -10.44 -7.44 3.12
N ARG A 3 -9.41 -7.85 2.37
CA ARG A 3 -8.62 -9.05 2.66
C ARG A 3 -8.03 -9.13 4.08
N LEU A 4 -7.75 -7.99 4.71
CA LEU A 4 -7.25 -7.93 6.08
C LEU A 4 -8.40 -8.04 7.10
N LEU A 5 -9.55 -7.45 6.80
CA LEU A 5 -10.75 -7.61 7.63
C LEU A 5 -11.26 -9.05 7.62
N GLU A 6 -11.30 -9.68 6.45
CA GLU A 6 -11.69 -11.10 6.28
C GLU A 6 -10.73 -12.04 7.02
N ALA A 7 -9.45 -11.67 7.13
CA ALA A 7 -8.46 -12.38 7.94
C ALA A 7 -8.56 -12.09 9.45
N GLY A 8 -9.63 -11.42 9.92
CA GLY A 8 -9.87 -11.11 11.32
C GLY A 8 -9.00 -9.98 11.90
N LYS A 9 -8.32 -9.19 11.06
CA LYS A 9 -7.49 -8.08 11.55
C LYS A 9 -8.38 -6.94 12.06
N PRO A 10 -8.00 -6.26 13.17
CA PRO A 10 -8.70 -5.06 13.63
C PRO A 10 -8.73 -3.97 12.54
N LYS A 11 -9.83 -3.22 12.44
CA LYS A 11 -10.01 -2.15 11.43
C LYS A 11 -8.85 -1.16 11.41
N LYS A 12 -8.35 -0.76 12.58
CA LYS A 12 -7.19 0.13 12.72
C LYS A 12 -5.94 -0.44 12.04
N VAL A 13 -5.69 -1.75 12.20
CA VAL A 13 -4.57 -2.47 11.59
C VAL A 13 -4.72 -2.55 10.07
N ALA A 14 -5.94 -2.76 9.58
CA ALA A 14 -6.20 -2.80 8.15
C ALA A 14 -5.96 -1.43 7.48
N ILE A 15 -6.31 -0.32 8.14
CA ILE A 15 -6.06 1.04 7.64
C ILE A 15 -4.56 1.34 7.61
N ILE A 16 -3.85 1.16 8.74
CA ILE A 16 -2.41 1.45 8.81
C ILE A 16 -1.60 0.58 7.84
N ALA A 17 -2.01 -0.68 7.62
CA ALA A 17 -1.37 -1.55 6.61
C ALA A 17 -1.54 -1.01 5.18
N CYS A 18 -2.73 -0.52 4.83
CA CYS A 18 -2.97 0.11 3.53
C CYS A 18 -2.11 1.37 3.34
N ILE A 19 -2.07 2.25 4.35
CA ILE A 19 -1.27 3.48 4.31
C ILE A 19 0.22 3.16 4.19
N ARG A 20 0.72 2.20 4.98
CA ARG A 20 2.13 1.78 4.93
C ARG A 20 2.51 1.28 3.54
N LYS A 21 1.66 0.46 2.89
CA LYS A 21 1.90 0.00 1.50
C LYS A 21 2.01 1.19 0.54
N MET A 22 1.11 2.17 0.66
CA MET A 22 1.13 3.39 -0.17
C MET A 22 2.42 4.20 0.03
N VAL A 23 2.80 4.49 1.27
CA VAL A 23 4.02 5.26 1.59
C VAL A 23 5.27 4.55 1.10
N VAL A 24 5.34 3.22 1.22
CA VAL A 24 6.49 2.44 0.74
C VAL A 24 6.65 2.57 -0.78
N ILE A 25 5.55 2.47 -1.53
CA ILE A 25 5.56 2.61 -3.00
C ILE A 25 6.03 4.02 -3.39
N LEU A 26 5.49 5.05 -2.73
CA LEU A 26 5.89 6.44 -2.97
C LEU A 26 7.37 6.66 -2.64
N ASN A 27 7.85 6.10 -1.53
CA ASN A 27 9.24 6.22 -1.14
C ASN A 27 10.18 5.49 -2.12
N SER A 28 9.77 4.35 -2.68
CA SER A 28 10.55 3.71 -3.75
C SER A 28 10.58 4.56 -5.02
N MET A 29 9.46 5.12 -5.44
CA MET A 29 9.39 6.00 -6.63
C MET A 29 10.31 7.22 -6.47
N LEU A 30 10.27 7.86 -5.30
CA LEU A 30 11.09 9.04 -5.01
C LEU A 30 12.58 8.71 -5.03
N ARG A 31 12.99 7.59 -4.43
CA ARG A 31 14.39 7.17 -4.39
C ARG A 31 14.91 6.82 -5.79
N ASP A 32 14.08 6.12 -6.56
CA ASP A 32 14.48 5.56 -7.85
C ASP A 32 14.29 6.58 -9.00
N GLY A 33 13.76 7.78 -8.70
CA GLY A 33 13.52 8.87 -9.66
C GLY A 33 12.46 8.52 -10.72
N VAL A 34 11.61 7.53 -10.44
CA VAL A 34 10.68 6.96 -11.42
C VAL A 34 9.33 7.65 -11.29
N GLU A 35 8.76 8.04 -12.42
CA GLU A 35 7.41 8.58 -12.47
C GLU A 35 6.37 7.50 -12.12
N TRP A 36 5.22 7.94 -11.62
CA TRP A 36 4.12 7.06 -11.26
C TRP A 36 3.65 6.24 -12.47
N ASP A 37 3.82 4.92 -12.41
CA ASP A 37 3.25 3.99 -13.38
C ASP A 37 1.93 3.41 -12.83
N SER A 38 0.82 3.92 -13.33
CA SER A 38 -0.54 3.45 -13.01
C SER A 38 -0.75 1.96 -13.31
N ASN A 39 0.08 1.33 -14.15
CA ASN A 39 -0.04 -0.10 -14.48
C ASN A 39 0.60 -1.03 -13.44
N ASN A 40 1.50 -0.52 -12.59
CA ASN A 40 2.18 -1.33 -11.58
C ASN A 40 1.34 -1.55 -10.29
N SER A 41 0.08 -1.10 -10.28
CA SER A 41 -0.82 -1.17 -9.12
C SER A 41 -1.41 -2.57 -8.85
N LYS A 42 -0.97 -3.62 -9.56
CA LYS A 42 -1.43 -5.00 -9.34
C LYS A 42 -0.57 -5.69 -8.28
N ILE A 43 -0.90 -5.46 -7.00
CA ILE A 43 -0.39 -6.24 -5.86
C ILE A 43 -1.56 -6.67 -4.97
#